data_AF-E3ZSC4-F1
#
_entry.id   AF-E3ZSC4-F1
#
_cell.length_a   1.000
_cell.length_b   1.000
_cell.length_c   1.000
_cell.angle_alpha   90.00
_cell.angle_beta   90.00
_cell.angle_gamma   90.00
#
_symmetry.space_group_name_H-M   'P 1'
#
loop_
_entity.id
_entity.type
_entity.pdbx_description
1 polymer ?
#
loop_
_entity_poly.entity_id
_entity_poly.type
_entity_poly.pdbx_seq_one_letter_code
_entity_poly.pdbx_strand_id
1 'polypeptide(L)'
;MNIYAQIKENLEERRKINQDDDFGLERSWEKLTNILSINEDETINYLKSCSKEDVLLISSVFDDVSQKLQSRRFISCLKELDKKYPDLKLTFFITDAESYIK
;
A
#
# COMPACT_ATOMS: atom_id res chain seq x y z
N MET A 1 -11.41 7.43 13.96
CA MET A 1 -11.20 7.82 12.54
C MET A 1 -11.30 6.54 11.74
N ASN A 2 -12.11 6.46 10.69
CA ASN A 2 -12.23 5.21 9.93
C ASN A 2 -11.15 5.17 8.85
N ILE A 3 -10.07 4.42 9.09
CA ILE A 3 -8.96 4.29 8.14
C ILE A 3 -9.43 3.74 6.79
N TYR A 4 -10.40 2.81 6.77
CA TYR A 4 -10.94 2.21 5.54
C TYR A 4 -11.56 3.26 4.63
N ALA A 5 -12.30 4.21 5.19
CA ALA A 5 -12.95 5.28 4.43
C ALA A 5 -11.91 6.22 3.80
N GLN A 6 -10.84 6.55 4.53
CA GLN A 6 -9.77 7.43 4.04
C GLN A 6 -8.94 6.76 2.94
N ILE A 7 -8.60 5.47 3.11
CA ILE A 7 -7.90 4.71 2.07
C ILE A 7 -8.77 4.66 0.81
N LYS A 8 -10.05 4.31 0.96
CA LYS A 8 -10.98 4.24 -0.17
C LYS A 8 -11.11 5.58 -0.89
N GLU A 9 -11.30 6.67 -0.16
CA GLU A 9 -11.35 8.01 -0.75
C GLU A 9 -10.09 8.31 -1.56
N ASN A 10 -8.90 8.05 -1.01
CA ASN A 10 -7.68 8.32 -1.76
C ASN A 10 -7.53 7.42 -3.00
N LEU A 11 -7.95 6.15 -2.94
CA LEU A 11 -7.91 5.26 -4.10
C LEU A 11 -8.86 5.72 -5.22
N GLU A 12 -10.04 6.25 -4.87
CA GLU A 12 -10.97 6.85 -5.84
C GLU A 12 -10.39 8.14 -6.47
N GLU A 13 -9.62 8.93 -5.72
CA GLU A 13 -8.87 10.08 -6.25
C GLU A 13 -7.74 9.59 -7.18
N ARG A 14 -6.96 8.61 -6.74
CA ARG A 14 -5.82 8.02 -7.46
C ARG A 14 -6.18 7.51 -8.84
N ARG A 15 -7.38 6.92 -8.99
CA ARG A 15 -7.91 6.40 -10.26
C ARG A 15 -8.22 7.50 -11.29
N LYS A 16 -8.40 8.75 -10.84
CA LYS A 16 -8.70 9.90 -11.70
C LYS A 16 -7.45 10.69 -12.09
N ILE A 17 -6.33 10.47 -11.40
CA ILE A 17 -5.06 11.15 -11.66
C ILE A 17 -4.44 10.59 -12.95
N ASN A 18 -4.08 11.48 -13.86
CA ASN A 18 -3.33 11.13 -15.07
C ASN A 18 -1.94 10.62 -14.68
N GLN A 19 -1.41 9.62 -15.37
CA GLN A 19 -0.07 9.10 -15.12
C GLN A 19 1.04 10.13 -15.36
N ASP A 20 0.79 11.16 -16.16
CA ASP A 20 1.73 12.28 -16.39
C ASP A 20 1.60 13.40 -15.34
N ASP A 21 0.66 13.30 -14.40
CA ASP A 21 0.50 14.26 -13.29
C ASP A 21 1.31 13.82 -12.06
N ASP A 22 2.62 14.00 -12.13
CA ASP A 22 3.56 13.62 -11.07
C ASP A 22 3.17 14.22 -9.71
N PHE A 23 2.72 15.47 -9.66
CA PHE A 23 2.31 16.14 -8.42
C PHE A 23 1.02 15.57 -7.83
N GLY A 24 0.08 15.12 -8.67
CA GLY A 24 -1.12 14.42 -8.24
C GLY A 24 -0.78 13.05 -7.66
N LEU A 25 0.12 12.33 -8.34
CA LEU A 25 0.60 11.01 -7.92
C LEU A 25 1.32 11.07 -6.58
N GLU A 26 2.29 11.98 -6.44
CA GLU A 26 3.08 12.15 -5.23
C GLU A 26 2.19 12.45 -4.02
N ARG A 27 1.24 13.39 -4.14
CA ARG A 27 0.28 13.69 -3.07
C ARG A 27 -0.60 12.51 -2.70
N SER A 28 -1.00 11.70 -3.69
CA SER A 28 -1.78 10.48 -3.43
C SER A 28 -0.94 9.46 -2.67
N TRP A 29 0.32 9.27 -3.07
CA TRP A 29 1.25 8.37 -2.40
C TRP A 29 1.54 8.80 -0.97
N GLU A 30 1.87 10.07 -0.74
CA GLU A 30 2.08 10.61 0.60
C GLU A 30 0.86 10.41 1.50
N LYS A 31 -0.36 10.69 1.00
CA LYS A 31 -1.61 10.49 1.74
C LYS A 31 -1.80 9.00 2.09
N LEU A 32 -1.65 8.08 1.13
CA LEU A 32 -1.75 6.64 1.38
C LEU A 32 -0.72 6.16 2.40
N THR A 33 0.55 6.51 2.20
CA THR A 33 1.64 6.16 3.10
C THR A 33 1.33 6.60 4.52
N ASN A 34 0.91 7.86 4.69
CA ASN A 34 0.58 8.39 6.01
C ASN A 34 -0.56 7.61 6.64
N ILE A 35 -1.65 7.37 5.92
CA ILE A 35 -2.82 6.65 6.44
C ILE A 35 -2.45 5.21 6.83
N LEU A 36 -1.80 4.47 5.93
CA LEU A 36 -1.44 3.05 6.12
C LEU A 36 -0.39 2.85 7.23
N SER A 37 0.37 3.90 7.56
CA SER A 37 1.38 3.85 8.62
C SER A 37 0.84 4.20 10.01
N ILE A 38 -0.44 4.58 10.15
CA ILE A 38 -1.03 4.97 11.44
C ILE A 38 -1.17 3.76 12.37
N ASN A 39 -1.69 2.65 11.85
CA ASN A 39 -1.97 1.46 12.63
C ASN A 39 -1.73 0.21 11.80
N GLU A 40 -0.75 -0.60 12.21
CA GLU A 40 -0.38 -1.82 11.50
C GLU A 40 -1.53 -2.83 11.41
N ASP A 41 -2.25 -3.07 12.51
CA ASP A 41 -3.30 -4.10 12.55
C ASP A 41 -4.47 -3.72 11.64
N GLU A 42 -4.90 -2.47 11.67
CA GLU A 42 -5.96 -1.99 10.77
C GLU A 42 -5.52 -2.03 9.30
N THR A 43 -4.27 -1.66 9.01
CA THR A 43 -3.70 -1.72 7.65
C THR A 43 -3.63 -3.16 7.13
N ILE A 44 -3.13 -4.10 7.94
CA ILE A 44 -3.07 -5.52 7.56
C ILE A 44 -4.48 -6.07 7.32
N ASN A 45 -5.44 -5.74 8.19
CA ASN A 45 -6.83 -6.17 8.02
C ASN A 45 -7.46 -5.59 6.74
N TYR A 46 -7.19 -4.32 6.44
CA TYR A 46 -7.65 -3.68 5.21
C TYR A 46 -7.10 -4.41 3.99
N LEU A 47 -5.78 -4.57 3.91
CA LEU A 47 -5.07 -5.22 2.82
C LEU A 47 -5.55 -6.65 2.54
N LYS A 48 -5.81 -7.44 3.58
CA LYS A 48 -6.34 -8.82 3.44
C LYS A 48 -7.71 -8.85 2.76
N SER A 49 -8.52 -7.82 2.99
CA SER A 49 -9.85 -7.64 2.40
C SER A 49 -9.86 -6.89 1.05
N CYS A 50 -8.73 -6.31 0.63
CA CYS A 50 -8.65 -5.52 -0.60
C CYS A 50 -8.91 -6.32 -1.87
N SER A 51 -9.51 -5.62 -2.83
CA SER A 51 -9.58 -6.07 -4.22
C SER A 51 -8.18 -6.09 -4.84
N LYS A 52 -8.01 -6.88 -5.90
CA LYS A 52 -6.76 -6.96 -6.66
C LYS A 52 -6.33 -5.60 -7.22
N GLU A 53 -7.28 -4.80 -7.71
CA GLU A 53 -7.01 -3.48 -8.28
C GLU A 53 -6.50 -2.51 -7.23
N ASP A 54 -7.11 -2.52 -6.03
CA ASP A 54 -6.66 -1.66 -4.93
C ASP A 54 -5.27 -2.06 -4.46
N VAL A 55 -4.98 -3.37 -4.38
CA VAL A 55 -3.63 -3.85 -4.03
C VAL A 55 -2.58 -3.33 -5.02
N LEU A 56 -2.88 -3.30 -6.32
CA LEU A 56 -1.95 -2.77 -7.33
C LEU A 56 -1.71 -1.26 -7.16
N LEU A 57 -2.73 -0.50 -6.77
CA LEU A 57 -2.56 0.93 -6.50
C LEU A 57 -1.78 1.17 -5.20
N ILE A 58 -2.02 0.37 -4.16
CA ILE A 58 -1.32 0.50 -2.87
C ILE A 58 0.12 -0.02 -2.98
N SER A 59 0.43 -0.96 -3.87
CA SER A 59 1.77 -1.52 -3.97
C SER A 59 2.85 -0.49 -4.32
N SER A 60 2.47 0.65 -4.91
CA SER A 60 3.39 1.75 -5.20
C SER A 60 3.89 2.51 -3.98
N VAL A 61 3.41 2.18 -2.77
CA VAL A 61 3.85 2.81 -1.51
C VAL A 61 4.26 1.79 -0.44
N PHE A 62 4.48 0.52 -0.81
CA PHE A 62 4.83 -0.52 0.16
C PHE A 62 6.17 -0.27 0.85
N ASP A 63 7.15 0.26 0.12
CA ASP A 63 8.46 0.66 0.59
C ASP A 63 8.36 1.80 1.62
N ASP A 64 7.64 2.88 1.30
CA ASP A 64 7.44 4.01 2.20
C ASP A 64 6.71 3.59 3.49
N VAL A 65 5.66 2.77 3.35
CA VAL A 65 4.93 2.23 4.51
C VAL A 65 5.82 1.32 5.34
N SER A 66 6.64 0.49 4.70
CA SER A 66 7.61 -0.37 5.39
C SER A 66 8.66 0.44 6.14
N GLN A 67 9.16 1.52 5.54
CA GLN A 67 10.10 2.43 6.18
C GLN A 67 9.51 3.05 7.46
N LYS A 68 8.21 3.39 7.45
CA LYS A 68 7.53 3.97 8.63
C LYS A 68 7.13 2.92 9.68
N LEU A 69 6.56 1.79 9.27
CA LEU A 69 6.07 0.77 10.18
C LEU A 69 7.19 -0.10 10.78
N GLN A 70 8.27 -0.34 10.03
CA GLN A 70 9.37 -1.25 10.43
C GLN A 70 8.86 -2.63 10.89
N SER A 71 7.84 -3.16 10.23
CA SER A 71 7.12 -4.36 10.68
C SER A 71 7.31 -5.58 9.77
N ARG A 72 7.82 -6.68 10.36
CA ARG A 72 7.90 -7.99 9.69
C ARG A 72 6.52 -8.61 9.43
N ARG A 73 5.50 -8.28 10.24
CA ARG A 73 4.12 -8.74 10.02
C ARG A 73 3.51 -8.09 8.80
N PHE A 74 3.79 -6.80 8.57
CA PHE A 74 3.42 -6.11 7.33
C PHE A 74 4.02 -6.81 6.11
N ILE A 75 5.34 -7.05 6.09
CA ILE A 75 5.99 -7.80 4.99
C ILE A 75 5.38 -9.19 4.78
N SER A 76 5.06 -9.89 5.87
CA SER A 76 4.40 -11.21 5.79
C SER A 76 3.01 -11.10 5.13
N CYS A 77 2.24 -10.06 5.47
CA CYS A 77 0.97 -9.76 4.80
C CYS A 77 1.17 -9.51 3.29
N LEU A 78 2.19 -8.72 2.90
CA LEU A 78 2.46 -8.49 1.48
C LEU A 78 2.80 -9.79 0.73
N LYS A 79 3.59 -10.68 1.35
CA LYS A 79 3.90 -12.02 0.80
C LYS A 79 2.64 -12.90 0.68
N GLU A 80 1.66 -12.76 1.57
CA GLU A 80 0.34 -13.41 1.43
C GLU A 80 -0.45 -12.82 0.25
N LEU A 81 -0.39 -11.50 0.04
CA LEU A 81 -1.03 -10.85 -1.11
C LEU A 81 -0.41 -11.28 -2.44
N ASP A 82 0.91 -11.41 -2.53
CA ASP A 82 1.59 -11.89 -3.74
C ASP A 82 1.15 -13.32 -4.11
N LYS A 83 0.92 -14.17 -3.10
CA LYS A 83 0.34 -15.51 -3.32
C LYS A 83 -1.13 -15.46 -3.74
N LYS A 84 -1.89 -14.52 -3.20
CA LYS A 84 -3.33 -14.34 -3.51
C LYS A 84 -3.54 -13.77 -4.92
N TYR A 85 -2.65 -12.89 -5.36
CA TYR A 85 -2.71 -12.18 -6.64
C TYR A 85 -1.37 -12.28 -7.41
N PRO A 86 -0.96 -13.50 -7.81
CA PRO A 86 0.37 -13.76 -8.39
C PRO A 86 0.62 -13.03 -9.72
N ASP A 87 -0.45 -12.66 -10.40
CA ASP A 87 -0.47 -11.89 -11.63
C ASP A 87 -0.08 -10.41 -11.44
N LEU A 88 -0.12 -9.88 -10.21
CA LEU A 88 0.42 -8.55 -9.91
C LEU A 88 1.95 -8.50 -9.82
N LYS A 89 2.61 -9.66 -9.67
CA LYS A 89 4.08 -9.77 -9.54
C LYS A 89 4.64 -8.82 -8.47
N LEU A 90 4.08 -8.86 -7.26
CA LEU A 90 4.41 -7.92 -6.19
C LEU A 90 5.81 -8.14 -5.61
N THR A 91 6.45 -9.28 -5.94
CA THR A 91 7.77 -9.66 -5.45
C THR A 91 8.81 -8.53 -5.51
N PHE A 92 8.81 -7.71 -6.57
CA PHE A 92 9.72 -6.56 -6.67
C PHE A 92 9.47 -5.53 -5.56
N PHE A 93 8.23 -5.03 -5.43
CA PHE A 93 7.83 -4.08 -4.39
C PHE A 93 8.05 -4.63 -2.97
N ILE A 94 7.80 -5.92 -2.77
CA ILE A 94 7.99 -6.59 -1.48
C ILE A 94 9.47 -6.68 -1.11
N THR A 95 10.32 -7.01 -2.07
CA THR A 95 11.77 -7.11 -1.86
C THR A 95 12.33 -5.75 -1.48
N ASP A 96 11.90 -4.70 -2.18
CA ASP A 96 12.31 -3.33 -1.89
C ASP A 96 11.84 -2.92 -0.49
N ALA A 97 10.55 -3.09 -0.19
CA ALA A 97 9.98 -2.83 1.13
C ALA A 97 10.68 -3.60 2.27
N GLU A 98 11.02 -4.87 2.06
CA GLU A 98 11.71 -5.70 3.04
C GLU A 98 13.13 -5.20 3.34
N SER A 99 13.79 -4.55 2.36
CA SER A 99 15.14 -3.99 2.53
C SER A 99 15.20 -2.82 3.53
N TYR A 100 14.07 -2.12 3.72
CA TYR A 100 13.96 -1.01 4.68
C TYR A 100 13.78 -1.47 6.13
N ILE A 101 13.52 -2.77 6.38
CA ILE A 101 13.36 -3.29 7.74
C ILE A 101 14.73 -3.48 8.39
N LYS A 102 15.00 -2.72 9.46
CA LYS A 102 16.23 -2.82 10.26
C LYS A 102 16.24 -3.99 11.24
#